data_AF-A0A166ADC9-F1
#
_entry.id   AF-A0A166ADC9-F1
#
_cell.length_a   1.000
_cell.length_b   1.000
_cell.length_c   1.000
_cell.angle_alpha   90.00
_cell.angle_beta   90.00
_cell.angle_gamma   90.00
#
_symmetry.space_group_name_H-M   'P 1'
#
loop_
_entity.id
_entity.type
_entity.pdbx_description
1 polymer ?
#
loop_
_entity_poly.entity_id
_entity_poly.type
_entity_poly.pdbx_seq_one_letter_code
_entity_poly.pdbx_strand_id
1 'polypeptide(L)'
;MMIEGYVKATGTGSTDGVEQALSMMRSASQLVRLLDAYFANHNLSQLKFLVLVVIDREPETDSLRQSEINQRLDVSKPVLHRTVSSMLSAGLLVRTQDNEDSRAHQLALTDAGKTALRAMLPDYFKIITEFMEGER
;
A
#
# COMPACT_ATOMS: atom_id res chain seq x y z
N MET A 1 9.50 35.23 0.97
CA MET A 1 9.46 33.87 1.56
C MET A 1 10.59 33.03 0.96
N MET A 2 11.23 32.11 1.70
CA MET A 2 12.47 31.44 1.23
C MET A 2 12.29 30.76 -0.15
N ILE A 3 11.12 30.17 -0.41
CA ILE A 3 10.77 29.51 -1.68
C ILE A 3 10.68 30.50 -2.86
N GLU A 4 10.05 31.66 -2.67
CA GLU A 4 10.01 32.71 -3.70
C GLU A 4 11.42 33.16 -4.12
N GLY A 5 12.35 33.22 -3.16
CA GLY A 5 13.75 33.54 -3.41
C GLY A 5 14.41 32.49 -4.31
N TYR A 6 14.19 31.20 -4.02
CA TYR A 6 14.73 30.11 -4.83
C TYR A 6 14.10 30.05 -6.22
N VAL A 7 12.78 30.17 -6.35
CA VAL A 7 12.08 30.16 -7.65
C VAL A 7 12.55 31.32 -8.52
N LYS A 8 12.72 32.52 -7.95
CA LYS A 8 13.29 33.67 -8.68
C LYS A 8 14.75 33.44 -9.09
N ALA A 9 15.56 32.84 -8.22
CA ALA A 9 16.97 32.58 -8.50
C ALA A 9 17.19 31.50 -9.57
N THR A 10 16.32 30.48 -9.64
CA THR A 10 16.43 29.38 -10.61
C THR A 10 15.63 29.60 -11.89
N GLY A 11 14.72 30.58 -11.92
CA GLY A 11 13.83 30.84 -13.05
C GLY A 11 12.91 29.67 -13.42
N THR A 12 12.74 28.70 -12.51
CA THR A 12 12.06 27.42 -12.77
C THR A 12 10.93 27.17 -11.77
N GLY A 13 9.75 26.79 -12.26
CA GLY A 13 8.59 26.45 -11.44
C GLY A 13 7.78 27.66 -10.96
N SER A 14 6.68 27.40 -10.24
CA SER A 14 5.88 28.41 -9.54
C SER A 14 6.03 28.24 -8.03
N THR A 15 6.09 29.34 -7.27
CA THR A 15 6.13 29.31 -5.80
C THR A 15 4.99 28.47 -5.23
N ASP A 16 3.78 28.71 -5.71
CA ASP A 16 2.56 28.00 -5.29
C ASP A 16 2.63 26.49 -5.55
N GLY A 17 3.09 26.08 -6.75
CA GLY A 17 3.24 24.67 -7.08
C GLY A 17 4.28 23.95 -6.21
N VAL A 18 5.40 24.63 -5.91
CA VAL A 18 6.43 24.10 -5.01
C VAL A 18 5.90 23.98 -3.57
N GLU A 19 5.21 25.00 -3.08
CA GLU A 19 4.60 25.00 -1.74
C GLU A 19 3.56 23.89 -1.57
N GLN A 20 2.67 23.72 -2.56
CA GLN A 20 1.68 22.64 -2.54
C GLN A 20 2.34 21.26 -2.55
N ALA A 21 3.36 21.04 -3.39
CA ALA A 21 4.08 19.77 -3.44
C ALA A 21 4.80 19.46 -2.11
N LEU A 22 5.46 20.44 -1.51
CA LEU A 22 6.13 20.28 -0.21
C LEU A 22 5.13 20.00 0.91
N SER A 23 3.98 20.69 0.90
CA SER A 23 2.89 20.44 1.85
C SER A 23 2.37 19.01 1.72
N MET A 24 2.03 18.59 0.50
CA MET A 24 1.57 17.23 0.20
C MET A 24 2.58 16.16 0.64
N MET A 25 3.88 16.36 0.37
CA MET A 25 4.92 15.42 0.81
C MET A 25 5.00 15.31 2.33
N ARG A 26 4.85 16.43 3.05
CA ARG A 26 4.85 16.47 4.51
C ARG A 26 3.65 15.70 5.06
N SER A 27 2.46 15.99 4.55
CA SER A 27 1.19 15.32 4.88
C SER A 27 1.28 13.81 4.65
N ALA A 28 1.67 13.39 3.44
CA ALA A 28 1.85 11.98 3.11
C ALA A 28 2.86 11.29 4.05
N SER A 29 3.97 11.95 4.37
CA SER A 29 4.97 11.41 5.29
C SER A 29 4.43 11.25 6.73
N GLN A 30 3.53 12.13 7.17
CA GLN A 30 2.88 12.01 8.49
C GLN A 30 1.89 10.85 8.51
N LEU A 31 1.06 10.73 7.47
CA LEU A 31 0.11 9.62 7.34
C LEU A 31 0.82 8.27 7.29
N VAL A 32 1.90 8.14 6.50
CA VAL A 32 2.70 6.91 6.43
C VAL A 32 3.22 6.50 7.81
N ARG A 33 3.73 7.44 8.62
CA ARG A 33 4.21 7.13 9.98
C ARG A 33 3.10 6.63 10.91
N LEU A 34 1.90 7.22 10.82
CA LEU A 34 0.75 6.76 11.61
C LEU A 34 0.34 5.34 11.21
N LEU A 35 0.25 5.09 9.89
CA LEU A 35 -0.08 3.77 9.36
C LEU A 35 0.98 2.73 9.69
N ASP A 36 2.27 3.06 9.59
CA ASP A 36 3.36 2.15 9.95
C ASP A 36 3.29 1.75 11.44
N ALA A 37 3.05 2.71 12.33
CA ALA A 37 2.88 2.44 13.76
C ALA A 37 1.66 1.54 14.02
N TYR A 38 0.55 1.82 13.33
CA TYR A 38 -0.65 1.00 13.40
C TYR A 38 -0.37 -0.44 12.93
N PHE A 39 0.18 -0.64 11.73
CA PHE A 39 0.44 -1.99 11.23
C PHE A 39 1.45 -2.77 12.08
N ALA A 40 2.48 -2.10 12.61
CA ALA A 40 3.47 -2.71 13.50
C ALA A 40 2.82 -3.32 14.75
N ASN A 41 1.83 -2.64 15.35
CA ASN A 41 1.08 -3.13 16.51
C ASN A 41 0.24 -4.39 16.21
N HIS A 42 -0.01 -4.68 14.94
CA HIS A 42 -0.75 -5.85 14.46
C HIS A 42 0.15 -6.89 13.77
N ASN A 43 1.47 -6.82 13.97
CA ASN A 43 2.47 -7.71 13.35
C ASN A 43 2.39 -7.75 11.80
N LEU A 44 1.86 -6.68 11.19
CA LEU A 44 1.76 -6.50 9.74
C LEU A 44 2.64 -5.33 9.29
N SER A 45 2.81 -5.21 7.98
CA SER A 45 3.35 -4.00 7.37
C SER A 45 2.32 -3.42 6.41
N GLN A 46 2.45 -2.13 6.09
CA GLN A 46 1.58 -1.48 5.11
C GLN A 46 1.55 -2.26 3.78
N LEU A 47 2.72 -2.69 3.28
CA LEU A 47 2.77 -3.45 2.02
C LEU A 47 2.04 -4.81 2.13
N LYS A 48 2.15 -5.52 3.26
CA LYS A 48 1.39 -6.77 3.46
C LYS A 48 -0.12 -6.51 3.44
N PHE A 49 -0.57 -5.47 4.13
CA PHE A 49 -1.97 -5.07 4.14
C PHE A 49 -2.46 -4.69 2.73
N LEU A 50 -1.68 -3.92 1.97
CA LEU A 50 -2.04 -3.54 0.60
C LEU A 50 -2.11 -4.75 -0.34
N VAL A 51 -1.25 -5.76 -0.17
CA VAL A 51 -1.38 -7.04 -0.90
C VAL A 51 -2.71 -7.72 -0.58
N LEU A 52 -3.14 -7.75 0.69
CA LEU A 52 -4.45 -8.31 1.06
C LEU A 52 -5.59 -7.55 0.38
N VAL A 53 -5.56 -6.21 0.46
CA VAL A 53 -6.58 -5.34 -0.14
C VAL A 53 -6.67 -5.51 -1.65
N VAL A 54 -5.54 -5.59 -2.36
CA VAL A 54 -5.53 -5.72 -3.82
C VAL A 54 -6.11 -7.05 -4.28
N ILE A 55 -5.90 -8.14 -3.54
CA ILE A 55 -6.50 -9.44 -3.87
C ILE A 55 -7.99 -9.45 -3.51
N ASP A 56 -8.38 -8.92 -2.35
CA ASP A 56 -9.78 -8.93 -1.87
C ASP A 56 -10.74 -8.06 -2.70
N ARG A 57 -10.21 -7.03 -3.38
CA ARG A 57 -11.01 -6.09 -4.17
C ARG A 57 -11.33 -6.56 -5.59
N GLU A 58 -10.88 -7.75 -5.98
CA GLU A 58 -11.13 -8.27 -7.31
C GLU A 58 -12.58 -8.78 -7.44
N PRO A 59 -13.39 -8.18 -8.34
CA PRO A 59 -14.81 -8.52 -8.44
C PRO A 59 -15.06 -9.87 -9.12
N GLU A 60 -14.20 -10.25 -10.06
CA GLU A 60 -14.42 -11.42 -10.92
C GLU A 60 -13.63 -12.67 -10.49
N THR A 61 -12.66 -12.52 -9.58
CA THR A 61 -11.71 -13.60 -9.23
C THR A 61 -11.26 -13.50 -7.78
N ASP A 62 -11.11 -14.64 -7.10
CA ASP A 62 -10.56 -14.71 -5.73
C ASP A 62 -9.02 -14.73 -5.67
N SER A 63 -8.33 -14.58 -6.80
CA SER A 63 -6.87 -14.68 -6.90
C SER A 63 -6.26 -13.79 -7.96
N LEU A 64 -4.99 -13.43 -7.75
CA LEU A 64 -4.21 -12.61 -8.68
C LEU A 64 -2.83 -13.17 -8.95
N ARG A 65 -2.31 -12.94 -10.15
CA ARG A 65 -0.91 -13.21 -10.46
C ARG A 65 -0.04 -12.21 -9.74
N GLN A 66 1.12 -12.67 -9.28
CA GLN A 66 2.08 -11.80 -8.59
C GLN A 66 2.53 -10.60 -9.45
N SER A 67 2.56 -10.75 -10.79
CA SER A 67 2.85 -9.64 -11.71
C SER A 67 1.80 -8.54 -11.67
N GLU A 68 0.52 -8.90 -11.53
CA GLU A 68 -0.60 -7.95 -11.46
C GLU A 68 -0.54 -7.18 -10.13
N ILE A 69 -0.28 -7.88 -9.03
CA ILE A 69 -0.05 -7.25 -7.72
C ILE A 69 1.13 -6.25 -7.81
N ASN A 70 2.22 -6.61 -8.50
CA ASN A 70 3.37 -5.73 -8.66
C ASN A 70 3.05 -4.46 -9.44
N GLN A 71 2.25 -4.58 -10.51
CA GLN A 71 1.82 -3.44 -11.31
C GLN A 71 0.90 -2.50 -10.53
N ARG A 72 0.02 -3.05 -9.68
CA ARG A 72 -0.94 -2.26 -8.90
C ARG A 72 -0.34 -1.55 -7.69
N LEU A 73 0.67 -2.13 -7.06
CA LEU A 73 1.29 -1.58 -5.86
C LEU A 73 2.51 -0.70 -6.13
N ASP A 74 2.95 -0.59 -7.39
CA ASP A 74 4.13 0.17 -7.82
C ASP A 74 5.38 -0.06 -6.93
N VAL A 75 5.62 -1.33 -6.59
CA VAL A 75 6.81 -1.77 -5.83
C VAL A 75 7.76 -2.56 -6.71
N SER A 76 9.03 -2.60 -6.32
CA SER A 76 10.01 -3.44 -7.02
C SER A 76 9.68 -4.93 -6.86
N LYS A 77 9.86 -5.72 -7.93
CA LYS A 77 9.64 -7.18 -7.92
C LYS A 77 10.36 -7.90 -6.76
N PRO A 78 11.63 -7.59 -6.41
CA PRO A 78 12.30 -8.25 -5.29
C PRO A 78 11.64 -7.96 -3.94
N VAL A 79 11.14 -6.74 -3.74
CA VAL A 79 10.42 -6.36 -2.51
C VAL A 79 9.12 -7.15 -2.43
N LEU A 80 8.31 -7.14 -3.49
CA LEU A 80 7.05 -7.87 -3.50
C LEU A 80 7.26 -9.38 -3.30
N HIS A 81 8.26 -9.98 -3.94
CA HIS A 81 8.55 -11.40 -3.80
C HIS A 81 8.88 -11.79 -2.35
N ARG A 82 9.70 -11.00 -1.66
CA ARG A 82 9.98 -11.23 -0.23
C ARG A 82 8.72 -11.09 0.62
N THR A 83 7.91 -10.07 0.35
CA THR A 83 6.65 -9.85 1.07
C THR A 83 5.68 -11.01 0.89
N VAL A 84 5.42 -11.43 -0.36
CA VAL A 84 4.55 -12.57 -0.68
C VAL A 84 5.06 -13.86 -0.04
N SER A 85 6.37 -14.14 -0.14
CA SER A 85 6.97 -15.32 0.49
C SER A 85 6.76 -15.34 2.02
N SER A 86 6.91 -14.19 2.68
CA SER A 86 6.62 -14.06 4.11
C SER A 86 5.13 -14.29 4.42
N MET A 87 4.22 -13.78 3.59
CA MET A 87 2.78 -13.94 3.78
C MET A 87 2.29 -15.37 3.53
N LEU A 88 2.86 -16.07 2.55
CA LEU A 88 2.63 -17.51 2.33
C LEU A 88 3.08 -18.32 3.54
N SER A 89 4.28 -18.02 4.07
CA SER A 89 4.82 -18.69 5.26
C SER A 89 3.98 -18.42 6.51
N ALA A 90 3.39 -17.23 6.61
CA ALA A 90 2.48 -16.85 7.69
C ALA A 90 1.04 -17.39 7.50
N GLY A 91 0.75 -18.12 6.42
CA GLY A 91 -0.58 -18.67 6.15
C GLY A 91 -1.64 -17.63 5.79
N LEU A 92 -1.26 -16.41 5.40
CA LEU A 92 -2.19 -15.35 4.98
C LEU A 92 -2.58 -15.47 3.51
N LEU A 93 -1.69 -16.06 2.71
CA LEU A 93 -1.90 -16.30 1.27
C LEU A 93 -1.76 -17.79 0.98
N VAL A 94 -2.35 -18.22 -0.13
CA VAL A 94 -2.14 -19.53 -0.72
C VAL A 94 -1.86 -19.40 -2.22
N ARG A 95 -1.03 -20.31 -2.75
CA ARG A 95 -0.83 -20.44 -4.20
C ARG A 95 -1.96 -21.29 -4.77
N THR A 96 -2.72 -20.74 -5.71
CA THR A 96 -3.70 -21.51 -6.48
C THR A 96 -3.03 -22.03 -7.75
N GLN A 97 -3.31 -23.29 -8.12
CA GLN A 97 -2.84 -23.82 -9.39
C GLN A 97 -3.69 -23.23 -10.52
N ASP A 98 -3.03 -22.62 -11.48
CA ASP A 98 -3.64 -22.30 -12.76
C ASP A 98 -3.63 -23.59 -13.61
N ASN A 99 -4.80 -24.08 -14.00
CA ASN A 99 -4.91 -25.32 -14.80
C ASN A 99 -4.28 -25.19 -16.19
N GLU A 100 -4.00 -23.97 -16.66
CA GLU A 100 -3.53 -23.73 -18.03
C GLU A 100 -2.06 -23.30 -18.14
N ASP A 101 -1.43 -22.80 -17.08
CA ASP A 101 -0.01 -22.40 -17.14
C ASP A 101 0.71 -22.55 -15.79
N SER A 102 1.40 -23.68 -15.63
CA SER A 102 2.23 -24.05 -14.47
C SER A 102 3.28 -23.00 -14.05
N ARG A 103 3.50 -21.94 -14.83
CA ARG A 103 4.52 -20.90 -14.60
C ARG A 103 4.01 -19.61 -13.98
N ALA A 104 2.69 -19.39 -13.88
CA ALA A 104 2.13 -18.20 -13.23
C ALA A 104 1.32 -18.60 -12.00
N HIS A 105 1.97 -18.60 -10.84
CA HIS A 105 1.30 -18.93 -9.60
C HIS A 105 0.39 -17.76 -9.20
N GLN A 106 -0.92 -18.00 -9.27
CA GLN A 106 -1.92 -17.10 -8.73
C GLN A 106 -1.89 -17.16 -7.20
N LEU A 107 -2.23 -16.06 -6.56
CA LEU A 107 -2.23 -15.86 -5.12
C LEU A 107 -3.65 -15.51 -4.67
N ALA A 108 -4.19 -16.30 -3.74
CA ALA A 108 -5.47 -16.06 -3.10
C ALA A 108 -5.28 -15.77 -1.61
N LEU A 109 -6.24 -15.11 -0.99
CA LEU A 109 -6.30 -14.99 0.47
C LEU A 109 -6.78 -16.31 1.08
N THR A 110 -6.14 -16.74 2.17
CA THR A 110 -6.70 -17.78 3.04
C THR A 110 -7.80 -17.20 3.92
N ASP A 111 -8.54 -18.03 4.65
CA ASP A 111 -9.50 -17.57 5.67
C ASP A 111 -8.82 -16.73 6.76
N ALA A 112 -7.58 -17.10 7.12
CA ALA A 112 -6.76 -16.32 8.04
C ALA A 112 -6.38 -14.96 7.45
N GLY A 113 -6.01 -14.90 6.17
CA GLY A 113 -5.76 -13.66 5.44
C GLY A 113 -6.99 -12.75 5.38
N LYS A 114 -8.15 -13.30 5.02
CA LYS A 114 -9.43 -12.57 5.00
C LYS A 114 -9.82 -12.06 6.39
N THR A 115 -9.61 -12.88 7.44
CA THR A 115 -9.89 -12.48 8.82
C THR A 115 -8.96 -11.37 9.29
N ALA A 116 -7.66 -11.47 8.99
CA ALA A 116 -6.70 -10.41 9.28
C ALA A 116 -7.08 -9.11 8.58
N LEU A 117 -7.42 -9.16 7.29
CA LEU A 117 -7.86 -7.97 6.55
C LEU A 117 -9.09 -7.32 7.19
N ARG A 118 -10.15 -8.09 7.45
CA ARG A 118 -11.38 -7.58 8.07
C ARG A 118 -11.15 -6.95 9.45
N ALA A 119 -10.24 -7.51 10.25
CA ALA A 119 -9.90 -6.97 11.55
C ALA A 119 -9.20 -5.60 11.45
N MET A 120 -8.43 -5.37 10.38
CA MET A 120 -7.65 -4.13 10.21
C MET A 120 -8.43 -2.98 9.57
N LEU A 121 -9.46 -3.27 8.76
CA LEU A 121 -10.16 -2.26 7.97
C LEU A 121 -10.81 -1.13 8.80
N PRO A 122 -11.52 -1.39 9.92
CA PRO A 122 -12.21 -0.33 10.65
C PRO A 122 -11.25 0.77 11.16
N ASP A 123 -10.19 0.38 11.87
CA ASP A 123 -9.24 1.34 12.42
C ASP A 123 -8.35 1.97 11.34
N TYR A 124 -8.04 1.22 10.27
CA TYR A 124 -7.36 1.77 9.09
C TYR A 124 -8.16 2.92 8.47
N PHE A 125 -9.47 2.73 8.25
CA PHE A 125 -10.33 3.78 7.71
C PHE A 125 -10.48 4.95 8.68
N LYS A 126 -10.60 4.67 9.98
CA LYS A 126 -10.64 5.71 11.01
C LYS A 126 -9.40 6.60 10.97
N ILE A 127 -8.20 6.00 10.98
CA ILE A 127 -6.92 6.74 10.92
C ILE A 127 -6.85 7.63 9.70
N ILE A 128 -7.21 7.10 8.52
CA ILE A 128 -7.14 7.88 7.27
C ILE A 128 -8.15 9.03 7.29
N THR A 129 -9.40 8.77 7.67
CA THR A 129 -10.44 9.80 7.68
C THR A 129 -10.12 10.89 8.70
N GLU A 130 -9.75 10.53 9.94
CA GLU A 130 -9.37 11.50 10.97
C GLU A 130 -8.16 12.33 10.56
N PHE A 131 -7.17 11.71 9.90
CA PHE A 131 -6.01 12.43 9.36
C PHE A 131 -6.43 13.45 8.30
N MET A 132 -7.23 13.02 7.32
CA MET A 132 -7.69 13.89 6.23
C MET A 132 -8.63 15.00 6.70
N GLU A 133 -9.42 14.77 7.75
CA GLU A 133 -10.29 15.78 8.35
C GLU A 133 -9.52 16.77 9.22
N GLY A 134 -8.48 16.32 9.92
CA GLY A 134 -7.60 17.18 10.73
C GLY A 134 -6.63 18.06 9.93
N GLU A 135 -6.48 17.81 8.62
CA GLU A 135 -5.72 18.66 7.70
C GLU A 135 -6.53 19.83 7.11
N ARG A 136 -7.83 19.92 7.41
CA ARG A 136 -8.70 21.01 6.93
C ARG A 136 -8.68 22.24 7.83
#